data_AF-E7A2N3-F1
#
_entry.id   AF-E7A2N3-F1
#
_cell.length_a   1.000
_cell.length_b   1.000
_cell.length_c   1.000
_cell.angle_alpha   90.00
_cell.angle_beta   90.00
_cell.angle_gamma   90.00
#
_symmetry.space_group_name_H-M   'P 1'
#
loop_
_entity.id
_entity.type
_entity.pdbx_description
1 polymer ?
#
loop_
_entity_poly.entity_id
_entity_poly.type
_entity_poly.pdbx_seq_one_letter_code
_entity_poly.pdbx_strand_id
1 'polypeptide(L)'
;MASSLSEMDDSFKVLSLPPTATEAEIKKAYRKLSLRYHPDKAGKDVDPVQAAARFHEINLAYETLMDPAARARAVQRNAEDAAKRERQEQYEGRRRQMADELERSEKEALQKRQDADKQARERISRIAELQAESRRLVKRKQEEIDAKAKQRHQAVADKRRKDEEQAKADQEPELHPLDRTVRVQFPSSQLTQLTGIAETSLVAPDEPLSTPLATTLACQFGELEHLQIQLPAAGKKLKRELMALATFKTLKDAWQAVVTGGEMRCSGLLEECFIGWAQYTRNSETKEKVYIEPKRVEWYRNHGITRPSDIGRLHPTASRSTSTAAQHFNTNGKPSSSTTTSIYSKAYEARTLQRLLDAAKQSSLGQAQAAQ
;
A
#
# COMPACT_ATOMS: atom_id res chain seq x y z
N MET A 1 63.47 56.86 -46.86
CA MET A 1 64.82 56.27 -46.86
C MET A 1 64.78 54.89 -46.20
N ALA A 2 64.14 53.89 -46.83
CA ALA A 2 63.93 52.56 -46.24
C ALA A 2 64.36 51.40 -47.18
N SER A 3 65.15 51.67 -48.22
CA SER A 3 65.58 50.64 -49.21
C SER A 3 66.90 49.95 -48.84
N SER A 4 67.83 50.60 -48.14
CA SER A 4 69.14 50.02 -47.82
C SER A 4 69.16 48.95 -46.72
N LEU A 5 68.03 48.72 -46.04
CA LEU A 5 67.94 47.77 -44.94
C LEU A 5 67.70 46.32 -45.40
N SER A 6 67.20 46.05 -46.61
CA SER A 6 66.97 44.67 -47.11
C SER A 6 68.05 44.22 -48.11
N GLU A 7 68.59 45.16 -48.89
CA GLU A 7 69.53 44.90 -49.99
C GLU A 7 70.86 44.24 -49.56
N MET A 8 71.25 44.29 -48.27
CA MET A 8 72.57 43.85 -47.79
C MET A 8 72.62 42.41 -47.20
N ASP A 9 71.57 41.96 -46.49
CA ASP A 9 71.41 40.54 -46.08
C ASP A 9 71.19 39.67 -47.33
N ASP A 10 70.59 40.27 -48.34
CA ASP A 10 70.44 39.67 -49.65
C ASP A 10 71.78 39.51 -50.38
N SER A 11 72.82 40.31 -50.16
CA SER A 11 74.09 40.19 -50.89
C SER A 11 74.78 38.81 -50.77
N PHE A 12 74.86 38.24 -49.55
CA PHE A 12 75.42 36.90 -49.36
C PHE A 12 74.47 35.81 -49.90
N LYS A 13 73.14 35.99 -49.77
CA LYS A 13 72.14 35.03 -50.26
C LYS A 13 72.00 35.03 -51.78
N VAL A 14 72.08 36.20 -52.41
CA VAL A 14 72.07 36.43 -53.86
C VAL A 14 73.27 35.75 -54.51
N LEU A 15 74.45 35.82 -53.88
CA LEU A 15 75.62 35.03 -54.30
C LEU A 15 75.59 33.57 -53.81
N SER A 16 74.60 33.21 -52.99
CA SER A 16 74.44 31.89 -52.37
C SER A 16 75.68 31.42 -51.61
N LEU A 17 76.28 32.34 -50.86
CA LEU A 17 77.48 32.12 -50.08
C LEU A 17 77.20 32.23 -48.58
N PRO A 18 77.91 31.47 -47.73
CA PRO A 18 77.86 31.70 -46.30
C PRO A 18 78.55 33.03 -45.95
N PRO A 19 78.19 33.65 -44.80
CA PRO A 19 78.86 34.87 -44.31
C PRO A 19 80.35 34.66 -43.98
N THR A 20 80.82 33.41 -43.95
CA THR A 20 82.23 33.01 -43.77
C THR A 20 83.01 32.89 -45.08
N ALA A 21 82.38 33.16 -46.23
CA ALA A 21 83.01 33.00 -47.54
C ALA A 21 84.20 33.96 -47.74
N THR A 22 85.28 33.43 -48.32
CA THR A 22 86.49 34.18 -48.63
C THR A 22 86.33 35.02 -49.90
N GLU A 23 87.16 36.04 -50.08
CA GLU A 23 87.15 36.87 -51.29
C GLU A 23 87.32 36.07 -52.59
N ALA A 24 88.11 35.00 -52.54
CA ALA A 24 88.30 34.09 -53.67
C ALA A 24 87.00 33.37 -54.04
N GLU A 25 86.22 32.97 -53.03
CA GLU A 25 84.92 32.31 -53.21
C GLU A 25 83.85 33.29 -53.70
N ILE A 26 83.85 34.53 -53.20
CA ILE A 26 82.98 35.62 -53.67
C ILE A 26 83.23 35.90 -55.16
N LYS A 27 84.50 36.06 -55.57
CA LYS A 27 84.88 36.25 -56.98
C LYS A 27 84.50 35.05 -57.85
N LYS A 28 84.61 33.83 -57.33
CA LYS A 28 84.24 32.60 -58.04
C LYS A 28 82.72 32.48 -58.21
N ALA A 29 81.94 32.76 -57.17
CA ALA A 29 80.49 32.74 -57.22
C ALA A 29 79.94 33.83 -58.15
N TYR A 30 80.50 35.05 -58.07
CA TYR A 30 80.20 36.14 -58.98
C TYR A 30 80.42 35.71 -60.44
N ARG A 31 81.61 35.21 -60.80
CA ARG A 31 81.89 34.75 -62.17
C ARG A 31 80.91 33.67 -62.63
N LYS A 32 80.56 32.73 -61.77
CA LYS A 32 79.62 31.64 -62.08
C LYS A 32 78.20 32.15 -62.31
N LEU A 33 77.71 33.06 -61.47
CA LEU A 33 76.36 33.62 -61.55
C LEU A 33 76.24 34.66 -62.66
N SER A 34 77.26 35.50 -62.84
CA SER A 34 77.34 36.47 -63.93
C SER A 34 77.35 35.80 -65.29
N LEU A 35 78.00 34.63 -65.45
CA LEU A 35 77.92 33.86 -66.70
C LEU A 35 76.53 33.26 -66.96
N ARG A 36 75.78 32.94 -65.90
CA ARG A 36 74.43 32.38 -66.03
C ARG A 36 73.36 33.42 -66.32
N TYR A 37 73.48 34.61 -65.72
CA TYR A 37 72.51 35.69 -65.84
C TYR A 37 72.97 36.85 -66.74
N HIS A 38 74.07 36.67 -67.49
CA HIS A 38 74.54 37.72 -68.39
C HIS A 38 73.48 38.04 -69.44
N PRO A 39 73.12 39.31 -69.68
CA PRO A 39 72.06 39.68 -70.63
C PRO A 39 72.33 39.22 -72.08
N ASP A 40 73.60 38.99 -72.43
CA ASP A 40 74.03 38.53 -73.77
C ASP A 40 74.28 37.01 -73.87
N LYS A 41 74.45 36.29 -72.74
CA LYS A 41 74.80 34.85 -72.73
C LYS A 41 73.79 33.95 -72.00
N ALA A 42 72.77 34.53 -71.38
CA ALA A 42 71.71 33.76 -70.76
C ALA A 42 71.08 32.83 -71.81
N GLY A 43 70.99 31.54 -71.49
CA GLY A 43 70.38 30.54 -72.37
C GLY A 43 68.88 30.81 -72.56
N LYS A 44 68.23 30.06 -73.47
CA LYS A 44 66.78 30.15 -73.75
C LYS A 44 65.87 29.89 -72.53
N ASP A 45 66.44 29.46 -71.41
CA ASP A 45 65.73 29.02 -70.21
C ASP A 45 65.50 30.13 -69.17
N VAL A 46 66.02 31.35 -69.39
CA VAL A 46 65.85 32.50 -68.46
C VAL A 46 65.32 33.70 -69.24
N ASP A 47 64.23 34.29 -68.74
CA ASP A 47 63.65 35.52 -69.29
C ASP A 47 64.69 36.66 -69.29
N PRO A 48 64.96 37.31 -70.45
CA PRO A 48 65.92 38.42 -70.54
C PRO A 48 65.70 39.53 -69.52
N VAL A 49 64.44 39.83 -69.16
CA VAL A 49 64.11 40.88 -68.19
C VAL A 49 64.51 40.43 -66.78
N GLN A 50 64.28 39.17 -66.43
CA GLN A 50 64.69 38.60 -65.14
C GLN A 50 66.20 38.39 -65.06
N ALA A 51 66.86 38.01 -66.16
CA ALA A 51 68.31 37.88 -66.23
C ALA A 51 68.99 39.22 -65.97
N ALA A 52 68.52 40.31 -66.59
CA ALA A 52 69.04 41.65 -66.36
C ALA A 52 68.85 42.13 -64.90
N ALA A 53 67.67 41.90 -64.32
CA ALA A 53 67.38 42.25 -62.93
C ALA A 53 68.27 41.46 -61.95
N ARG A 54 68.37 40.13 -62.11
CA ARG A 54 69.25 39.28 -61.30
C ARG A 54 70.72 39.61 -61.48
N PHE A 55 71.16 39.92 -62.69
CA PHE A 55 72.54 40.35 -62.95
C PHE A 55 72.88 41.66 -62.24
N HIS A 56 71.94 42.61 -62.21
CA HIS A 56 72.09 43.84 -61.45
C HIS A 56 72.21 43.56 -59.94
N GLU A 57 71.34 42.70 -59.38
CA GLU A 57 71.43 42.25 -57.98
C GLU A 57 72.77 41.57 -57.67
N ILE A 58 73.26 40.70 -58.56
CA ILE A 58 74.54 39.99 -58.42
C ILE A 58 75.73 40.95 -58.45
N ASN A 59 75.71 41.95 -59.33
CA ASN A 59 76.74 42.99 -59.39
C ASN A 59 76.75 43.84 -58.12
N LEU A 60 75.57 44.31 -57.68
CA LEU A 60 75.44 45.10 -56.46
C LEU A 60 75.90 44.32 -55.22
N ALA A 61 75.56 43.03 -55.16
CA ALA A 61 76.02 42.12 -54.11
C ALA A 61 77.54 41.95 -54.13
N TYR A 62 78.14 41.76 -55.30
CA TYR A 62 79.59 41.64 -55.45
C TYR A 62 80.33 42.92 -55.05
N GLU A 63 79.86 44.10 -55.48
CA GLU A 63 80.45 45.39 -55.12
C GLU A 63 80.40 45.62 -53.60
N THR A 64 79.24 45.34 -52.99
CA THR A 64 79.03 45.47 -51.54
C THR A 64 79.92 44.52 -50.72
N LEU A 65 80.18 43.32 -51.22
CA LEU A 65 81.00 42.31 -50.54
C LEU A 65 82.51 42.45 -50.80
N MET A 66 82.89 43.19 -51.83
CA MET A 66 84.30 43.49 -52.15
C MET A 66 84.85 44.70 -51.36
N ASP A 67 84.00 45.60 -50.85
CA ASP A 67 84.40 46.63 -49.88
C ASP A 67 84.57 46.01 -48.48
N PRO A 68 85.77 46.06 -47.87
CA PRO A 68 86.01 45.53 -46.53
C PRO A 68 85.08 46.10 -45.45
N ALA A 69 84.73 47.39 -45.52
CA ALA A 69 83.89 48.04 -44.52
C ALA A 69 82.42 47.65 -44.66
N ALA A 70 81.90 47.58 -45.89
CA ALA A 70 80.56 47.08 -46.17
C ALA A 70 80.42 45.58 -45.86
N ARG A 71 81.43 44.76 -46.19
CA ARG A 71 81.46 43.33 -45.84
C ARG A 71 81.40 43.10 -44.34
N ALA A 72 82.21 43.83 -43.56
CA ALA A 72 82.23 43.70 -42.09
C ALA A 72 80.84 44.01 -41.47
N ARG A 73 80.17 45.08 -41.94
CA ARG A 73 78.81 45.43 -41.51
C ARG A 73 77.78 44.36 -41.89
N ALA A 74 77.87 43.79 -43.08
CA ALA A 74 76.99 42.72 -43.53
C ALA A 74 77.16 41.43 -42.70
N VAL A 75 78.40 41.06 -42.37
CA VAL A 75 78.69 39.92 -41.49
C VAL A 75 78.14 40.14 -40.08
N GLN A 76 78.37 41.32 -39.50
CA GLN A 76 77.87 41.66 -38.16
C GLN A 76 76.33 41.60 -38.10
N ARG A 77 75.65 42.18 -39.09
CA ARG A 77 74.19 42.20 -39.15
C ARG A 77 73.57 40.81 -39.32
N ASN A 78 74.14 39.98 -40.18
CA ASN A 78 73.70 38.59 -40.36
C ASN A 78 73.88 37.79 -39.07
N ALA A 79 74.95 38.05 -38.30
CA ALA A 79 75.14 37.45 -36.99
C ALA A 79 74.11 37.96 -35.95
N GLU A 80 73.78 39.26 -35.96
CA GLU A 80 72.74 39.85 -35.09
C GLU A 80 71.33 39.30 -35.40
N ASP A 81 70.99 39.16 -36.68
CA ASP A 81 69.72 38.60 -37.14
C ASP A 81 69.63 37.09 -36.86
N ALA A 82 70.72 36.34 -37.04
CA ALA A 82 70.79 34.93 -36.64
C ALA A 82 70.60 34.78 -35.11
N ALA A 83 71.29 35.59 -34.30
CA ALA A 83 71.14 35.59 -32.85
C ALA A 83 69.72 36.01 -32.41
N LYS A 84 69.07 36.93 -33.15
CA LYS A 84 67.68 37.34 -32.90
C LYS A 84 66.70 36.21 -33.21
N ARG A 85 66.87 35.50 -34.33
CA ARG A 85 66.06 34.33 -34.70
C ARG A 85 66.21 33.20 -33.68
N GLU A 86 67.44 32.89 -33.28
CA GLU A 86 67.69 31.87 -32.26
C GLU A 86 67.02 32.22 -30.92
N ARG A 87 67.13 33.49 -30.47
CA ARG A 87 66.40 33.94 -29.28
C ARG A 87 64.88 33.79 -29.45
N GLN A 88 64.33 34.17 -30.60
CA GLN A 88 62.91 34.02 -30.90
C GLN A 88 62.47 32.56 -30.88
N GLU A 89 63.21 31.66 -31.51
CA GLU A 89 62.96 30.21 -31.51
C GLU A 89 63.01 29.64 -30.09
N GLN A 90 63.96 30.06 -29.25
CA GLN A 90 64.00 29.67 -27.84
C GLN A 90 62.79 30.18 -27.04
N TYR A 91 62.35 31.43 -27.28
CA TYR A 91 61.15 31.97 -26.63
C TYR A 91 59.88 31.26 -27.11
N GLU A 92 59.76 31.00 -28.41
CA GLU A 92 58.62 30.28 -29.00
C GLU A 92 58.58 28.83 -28.53
N GLY A 93 59.73 28.16 -28.45
CA GLY A 93 59.88 26.83 -27.88
C GLY A 93 59.42 26.78 -26.43
N ARG A 94 59.90 27.70 -25.57
CA ARG A 94 59.45 27.82 -24.18
C ARG A 94 57.96 28.14 -24.07
N ARG A 95 57.44 29.03 -24.93
CA ARG A 95 56.01 29.38 -24.95
C ARG A 95 55.14 28.19 -25.34
N ARG A 96 55.55 27.39 -26.32
CA ARG A 96 54.86 26.15 -26.71
C ARG A 96 54.88 25.13 -25.59
N GLN A 97 56.03 24.90 -24.94
CA GLN A 97 56.12 23.99 -23.80
C GLN A 97 55.19 24.40 -22.66
N MET A 98 55.18 25.69 -22.30
CA MET A 98 54.26 26.21 -21.29
C MET A 98 52.79 26.06 -21.69
N ALA A 99 52.45 26.29 -22.97
CA ALA A 99 51.09 26.11 -23.46
C ALA A 99 50.64 24.64 -23.42
N ASP A 100 51.49 23.71 -23.87
CA ASP A 100 51.18 22.28 -23.86
C ASP A 100 51.05 21.73 -22.42
N GLU A 101 51.89 22.21 -21.50
CA GLU A 101 51.82 21.85 -20.08
C GLU A 101 50.53 22.39 -19.44
N LEU A 102 50.17 23.64 -19.74
CA LEU A 102 48.92 24.25 -19.28
C LEU A 102 47.71 23.45 -19.81
N GLU A 103 47.68 23.12 -21.11
CA GLU A 103 46.58 22.37 -21.71
C GLU A 103 46.43 20.97 -21.09
N ARG A 104 47.53 20.26 -20.82
CA ARG A 104 47.49 18.97 -20.12
C ARG A 104 46.93 19.12 -18.71
N SER A 105 47.42 20.10 -17.97
CA SER A 105 46.96 20.39 -16.61
C SER A 105 45.47 20.74 -16.57
N GLU A 106 44.99 21.56 -17.51
CA GLU A 106 43.58 21.92 -17.64
C GLU A 106 42.72 20.70 -17.98
N LYS A 107 43.15 19.83 -18.91
CA LYS A 107 42.44 18.60 -19.24
C LYS A 107 42.36 17.64 -18.06
N GLU A 108 43.45 17.44 -17.33
CA GLU A 108 43.47 16.61 -16.14
C GLU A 108 42.57 17.17 -15.04
N ALA A 109 42.58 18.48 -14.82
CA ALA A 109 41.71 19.15 -13.86
C ALA A 109 40.23 19.02 -14.27
N LEU A 110 39.92 19.17 -15.55
CA LEU A 110 38.57 18.98 -16.09
C LEU A 110 38.09 17.54 -15.88
N GLN A 111 38.94 16.56 -16.19
CA GLN A 111 38.62 15.15 -16.04
C GLN A 111 38.39 14.79 -14.56
N LYS A 112 39.25 15.26 -13.65
CA LYS A 112 39.06 15.07 -12.20
C LYS A 112 37.74 15.66 -11.71
N ARG A 113 37.34 16.84 -12.20
CA ARG A 113 36.04 17.44 -11.87
C ARG A 113 34.87 16.61 -12.41
N GLN A 114 34.97 16.12 -13.64
CA GLN A 114 33.93 15.26 -14.23
C GLN A 114 33.78 13.94 -13.47
N ASP A 115 34.89 13.30 -13.11
CA ASP A 115 34.88 12.06 -12.33
C ASP A 115 34.32 12.28 -10.93
N ALA A 116 34.68 13.39 -10.27
CA ALA A 116 34.11 13.77 -8.98
C ALA A 116 32.60 14.02 -9.05
N ASP A 117 32.13 14.74 -10.08
CA ASP A 117 30.70 14.98 -10.32
C ASP A 117 29.95 13.67 -10.59
N LYS A 118 30.54 12.75 -11.36
CA LYS A 118 29.96 11.43 -11.63
C LYS A 118 29.83 10.63 -10.34
N GLN A 119 30.88 10.56 -9.52
CA GLN A 119 30.85 9.88 -8.22
C GLN A 119 29.83 10.52 -7.27
N ALA A 120 29.73 11.86 -7.25
CA ALA A 120 28.74 12.56 -6.45
C ALA A 120 27.30 12.19 -6.86
N ARG A 121 27.03 12.16 -8.18
CA ARG A 121 25.72 11.73 -8.72
C ARG A 121 25.39 10.29 -8.35
N GLU A 122 26.34 9.37 -8.48
CA GLU A 122 26.17 7.97 -8.10
C GLU A 122 25.87 7.82 -6.60
N ARG A 123 26.58 8.56 -5.74
CA ARG A 123 26.30 8.57 -4.29
C ARG A 123 24.90 9.09 -3.97
N ILE A 124 24.47 10.19 -4.61
CA ILE A 124 23.12 10.75 -4.44
C ILE A 124 22.07 9.73 -4.89
N SER A 125 22.27 9.12 -6.05
CA SER A 125 21.37 8.07 -6.57
C SER A 125 21.26 6.89 -5.60
N ARG A 126 22.40 6.42 -5.07
CA ARG A 126 22.42 5.33 -4.09
C ARG A 126 21.70 5.66 -2.79
N ILE A 127 21.85 6.88 -2.28
CA ILE A 127 21.12 7.33 -1.09
C ILE A 127 19.61 7.37 -1.38
N ALA A 128 19.21 7.87 -2.55
CA ALA A 128 17.80 7.92 -2.94
C ALA A 128 17.18 6.51 -3.06
N GLU A 129 17.91 5.54 -3.61
CA GLU A 129 17.52 4.12 -3.65
C GLU A 129 17.28 3.56 -2.24
N LEU A 130 18.26 3.72 -1.34
CA LEU A 130 18.17 3.23 0.04
C LEU A 130 16.99 3.86 0.79
N GLN A 131 16.74 5.16 0.59
CA GLN A 131 15.58 5.84 1.17
C GLN A 131 14.26 5.31 0.58
N ALA A 132 14.21 5.02 -0.72
CA ALA A 132 13.03 4.44 -1.35
C ALA A 132 12.75 3.03 -0.85
N GLU A 133 13.78 2.20 -0.68
CA GLU A 133 13.68 0.87 -0.09
C GLU A 133 13.21 0.94 1.37
N SER A 134 13.79 1.82 2.17
CA SER A 134 13.35 2.06 3.55
C SER A 134 11.87 2.47 3.62
N ARG A 135 11.42 3.40 2.76
CA ARG A 135 10.00 3.78 2.65
C ARG A 135 9.10 2.58 2.30
N ARG A 136 9.54 1.71 1.39
CA ARG A 136 8.80 0.49 1.01
C ARG A 136 8.69 -0.49 2.17
N LEU A 137 9.77 -0.69 2.93
CA LEU A 137 9.78 -1.58 4.09
C LEU A 137 8.85 -1.07 5.20
N VAL A 138 8.91 0.22 5.52
CA VAL A 138 8.02 0.86 6.50
C VAL A 138 6.56 0.72 6.07
N LYS A 139 6.25 0.99 4.79
CA LYS A 139 4.88 0.84 4.26
C LYS A 139 4.38 -0.60 4.40
N ARG A 140 5.18 -1.60 4.01
CA ARG A 140 4.83 -3.03 4.19
C ARG A 140 4.59 -3.39 5.65
N LYS A 141 5.42 -2.90 6.56
CA LYS A 141 5.26 -3.15 8.00
C LYS A 141 4.02 -2.48 8.58
N GLN A 142 3.70 -1.27 8.13
CA GLN A 142 2.47 -0.58 8.53
C GLN A 142 1.23 -1.35 8.02
N GLU A 143 1.23 -1.79 6.76
CA GLU A 143 0.14 -2.60 6.20
C GLU A 143 -0.05 -3.93 6.95
N GLU A 144 1.05 -4.58 7.38
CA GLU A 144 1.00 -5.79 8.21
C GLU A 144 0.35 -5.53 9.59
N ILE A 145 0.71 -4.41 10.23
CA ILE A 145 0.14 -3.98 11.51
C ILE A 145 -1.35 -3.68 11.35
N ASP A 146 -1.72 -2.93 10.31
CA ASP A 146 -3.10 -2.54 10.05
C ASP A 146 -3.96 -3.77 9.71
N ALA A 147 -3.43 -4.73 8.94
CA ALA A 147 -4.09 -6.00 8.64
C ALA A 147 -4.33 -6.82 9.92
N LYS A 148 -3.32 -6.95 10.79
CA LYS A 148 -3.47 -7.63 12.09
C LYS A 148 -4.48 -6.92 12.99
N ALA A 149 -4.49 -5.60 13.01
CA ALA A 149 -5.48 -4.82 13.78
C ALA A 149 -6.90 -5.05 13.27
N LYS A 150 -7.11 -5.03 11.94
CA LYS A 150 -8.41 -5.35 11.31
C LYS A 150 -8.86 -6.77 11.63
N GLN A 151 -7.96 -7.75 11.53
CA GLN A 151 -8.27 -9.15 11.86
C GLN A 151 -8.68 -9.31 13.34
N ARG A 152 -7.98 -8.65 14.27
CA ARG A 152 -8.34 -8.65 15.69
C ARG A 152 -9.70 -8.01 15.92
N HIS A 153 -9.99 -6.87 15.28
CA HIS A 153 -11.28 -6.20 15.39
C HIS A 153 -12.41 -7.08 14.86
N GLN A 154 -12.21 -7.75 13.72
CA GLN A 154 -13.20 -8.66 13.14
C GLN A 154 -13.43 -9.87 14.05
N ALA A 155 -12.37 -10.49 14.59
CA ALA A 155 -12.51 -11.61 15.52
C ALA A 155 -13.29 -11.23 16.81
N VAL A 156 -13.07 -10.02 17.34
CA VAL A 156 -13.84 -9.50 18.49
C VAL A 156 -15.29 -9.25 18.11
N ALA A 157 -15.56 -8.68 16.93
CA ALA A 157 -16.92 -8.47 16.44
C ALA A 157 -17.67 -9.78 16.21
N ASP A 158 -17.02 -10.78 15.61
CA ASP A 158 -17.59 -12.11 15.38
C ASP A 158 -17.86 -12.84 16.70
N LYS A 159 -16.94 -12.74 17.67
CA LYS A 159 -17.17 -13.27 19.02
C LYS A 159 -18.36 -12.58 19.67
N ARG A 160 -18.43 -11.25 19.64
CA ARG A 160 -19.56 -10.50 20.20
C ARG A 160 -20.89 -10.89 19.54
N ARG A 161 -20.92 -11.06 18.21
CA ARG A 161 -22.12 -11.53 17.50
C ARG A 161 -22.54 -12.92 17.96
N LYS A 162 -21.59 -13.85 18.13
CA LYS A 162 -21.87 -15.20 18.64
C LYS A 162 -22.37 -15.16 20.08
N ASP A 163 -21.76 -14.33 20.93
CA ASP A 163 -22.18 -14.16 22.32
C ASP A 163 -23.60 -13.53 22.39
N GLU A 164 -23.93 -12.57 21.52
CA GLU A 164 -25.27 -11.99 21.37
C GLU A 164 -26.31 -13.00 20.84
N GLU A 165 -25.94 -13.82 19.86
CA GLU A 165 -26.79 -14.88 19.33
C GLU A 165 -27.06 -15.97 20.37
N GLN A 166 -26.04 -16.36 21.13
CA GLN A 166 -26.18 -17.30 22.24
C GLN A 166 -27.05 -16.72 23.35
N ALA A 167 -26.84 -15.45 23.73
CA ALA A 167 -27.69 -14.78 24.71
C ALA A 167 -29.16 -14.70 24.26
N LYS A 168 -29.40 -14.53 22.96
CA LYS A 168 -30.75 -14.57 22.38
C LYS A 168 -31.35 -15.98 22.35
N ALA A 169 -30.53 -17.01 22.13
CA ALA A 169 -30.98 -18.41 22.20
C ALA A 169 -31.32 -18.85 23.63
N ASP A 170 -30.55 -18.36 24.61
CA ASP A 170 -30.77 -18.59 26.04
C ASP A 170 -31.96 -17.76 26.57
N GLN A 171 -32.46 -16.78 25.82
CA GLN A 171 -33.64 -16.00 26.20
C GLN A 171 -34.92 -16.78 25.89
N GLU A 172 -35.80 -16.87 26.89
CA GLU A 172 -37.10 -17.51 26.74
C GLU A 172 -37.95 -16.81 25.64
N PRO A 173 -38.41 -17.53 24.59
CA PRO A 173 -39.16 -16.94 23.49
C PRO A 173 -40.45 -16.26 23.94
N GLU A 174 -40.83 -15.14 23.31
CA GLU A 174 -42.12 -14.49 23.57
C GLU A 174 -43.30 -15.43 23.30
N LEU A 175 -44.33 -15.35 24.16
CA LEU A 175 -45.51 -16.21 24.07
C LEU A 175 -46.45 -15.66 23.00
N HIS A 176 -46.67 -16.43 21.94
CA HIS A 176 -47.68 -16.06 20.96
C HIS A 176 -49.08 -16.34 21.54
N PRO A 177 -50.12 -15.53 21.25
CA PRO A 177 -51.47 -15.76 21.79
C PRO A 177 -52.04 -17.17 21.52
N LEU A 178 -51.69 -17.74 20.36
CA LEU A 178 -52.09 -19.10 19.97
C LEU A 178 -51.32 -20.21 20.70
N ASP A 179 -50.21 -19.92 21.37
CA ASP A 179 -49.42 -20.93 22.08
C ASP A 179 -50.16 -21.48 23.30
N ARG A 180 -51.12 -20.71 23.84
CA ARG A 180 -52.03 -21.13 24.91
C ARG A 180 -53.32 -21.77 24.38
N THR A 181 -53.45 -21.88 23.07
CA THR A 181 -54.68 -22.37 22.43
C THR A 181 -54.49 -23.80 21.99
N VAL A 182 -55.37 -24.67 22.45
CA VAL A 182 -55.47 -26.06 22.03
C VAL A 182 -56.69 -26.25 21.14
N ARG A 183 -56.60 -27.25 20.29
CA ARG A 183 -57.68 -27.74 19.46
C ARG A 183 -58.25 -28.98 20.11
N VAL A 184 -59.55 -28.95 20.38
CA VAL A 184 -60.32 -30.11 20.84
C VAL A 184 -61.17 -30.60 19.69
N GLN A 185 -61.02 -31.87 19.31
CA GLN A 185 -61.88 -32.52 18.33
C GLN A 185 -62.74 -33.56 19.04
N PHE A 186 -64.02 -33.59 18.72
CA PHE A 186 -64.96 -34.49 19.36
C PHE A 186 -66.00 -34.99 18.35
N PRO A 187 -66.58 -36.19 18.55
CA PRO A 187 -67.65 -36.71 17.71
C PRO A 187 -68.86 -35.78 17.70
N SER A 188 -69.47 -35.60 16.53
CA SER A 188 -70.69 -34.80 16.39
C SER A 188 -71.85 -35.26 17.28
N SER A 189 -71.92 -36.56 17.59
CA SER A 189 -72.89 -37.14 18.54
C SER A 189 -72.77 -36.58 19.95
N GLN A 190 -71.60 -36.05 20.34
CA GLN A 190 -71.37 -35.45 21.64
C GLN A 190 -71.65 -33.94 21.67
N LEU A 191 -72.08 -33.34 20.55
CA LEU A 191 -72.28 -31.89 20.45
C LEU A 191 -73.19 -31.35 21.56
N THR A 192 -74.38 -31.93 21.72
CA THR A 192 -75.34 -31.46 22.74
C THR A 192 -74.84 -31.69 24.15
N GLN A 193 -74.16 -32.82 24.41
CA GLN A 193 -73.61 -33.15 25.73
C GLN A 193 -72.45 -32.22 26.14
N LEU A 194 -71.58 -31.89 25.20
CA LEU A 194 -70.38 -31.08 25.45
C LEU A 194 -70.67 -29.58 25.42
N THR A 195 -71.59 -29.12 24.58
CA THR A 195 -71.76 -27.69 24.32
C THR A 195 -73.13 -27.14 24.70
N GLY A 196 -74.10 -28.00 25.00
CA GLY A 196 -75.50 -27.60 25.20
C GLY A 196 -76.22 -27.20 23.91
N ILE A 197 -75.56 -27.28 22.75
CA ILE A 197 -76.13 -26.90 21.45
C ILE A 197 -76.98 -28.06 20.91
N ALA A 198 -78.24 -27.78 20.58
CA ALA A 198 -79.12 -28.75 19.93
C ALA A 198 -78.69 -28.97 18.47
N GLU A 199 -78.67 -30.22 18.01
CA GLU A 199 -78.28 -30.57 16.63
C GLU A 199 -79.14 -29.87 15.55
N THR A 200 -80.37 -29.49 15.91
CA THR A 200 -81.34 -28.81 15.04
C THR A 200 -81.10 -27.31 14.92
N SER A 201 -80.36 -26.70 15.85
CA SER A 201 -80.07 -25.26 15.89
C SER A 201 -78.58 -25.04 16.15
N LEU A 202 -77.80 -24.97 15.07
CA LEU A 202 -76.35 -24.82 15.10
C LEU A 202 -75.95 -23.35 15.34
N VAL A 203 -76.39 -22.80 16.47
CA VAL A 203 -76.03 -21.46 16.93
C VAL A 203 -74.95 -21.58 18.01
N ALA A 204 -73.95 -20.70 17.96
CA ALA A 204 -72.92 -20.64 18.99
C ALA A 204 -73.55 -20.24 20.34
N PRO A 205 -73.09 -20.81 21.47
CA PRO A 205 -73.63 -20.48 22.78
C PRO A 205 -73.28 -19.04 23.16
N ASP A 206 -74.22 -18.35 23.81
CA ASP A 206 -74.03 -16.96 24.27
C ASP A 206 -72.89 -16.85 25.30
N GLU A 207 -72.77 -17.86 26.17
CA GLU A 207 -71.68 -18.00 27.15
C GLU A 207 -70.89 -19.29 26.91
N PRO A 208 -69.89 -19.29 26.00
CA PRO A 208 -69.15 -20.50 25.65
C PRO A 208 -68.36 -21.07 26.83
N LEU A 209 -67.92 -20.23 27.78
CA LEU A 209 -67.20 -20.67 28.98
C LEU A 209 -68.09 -21.36 30.03
N SER A 210 -69.41 -21.27 29.90
CA SER A 210 -70.39 -21.94 30.77
C SER A 210 -70.75 -23.36 30.26
N THR A 211 -70.22 -23.74 29.09
CA THR A 211 -70.52 -25.05 28.50
C THR A 211 -69.90 -26.19 29.30
N PRO A 212 -70.51 -27.40 29.31
CA PRO A 212 -69.93 -28.58 29.96
C PRO A 212 -68.49 -28.88 29.50
N LEU A 213 -68.19 -28.64 28.23
CA LEU A 213 -66.86 -28.75 27.64
C LEU A 213 -65.88 -27.78 28.30
N ALA A 214 -66.25 -26.50 28.41
CA ALA A 214 -65.42 -25.49 29.07
C ALA A 214 -65.17 -25.83 30.54
N THR A 215 -66.22 -26.21 31.27
CA THR A 215 -66.11 -26.60 32.69
C THR A 215 -65.20 -27.81 32.86
N THR A 216 -65.35 -28.84 32.01
CA THR A 216 -64.54 -30.05 32.09
C THR A 216 -63.06 -29.77 31.79
N LEU A 217 -62.78 -28.99 30.75
CA LEU A 217 -61.42 -28.57 30.41
C LEU A 217 -60.80 -27.73 31.55
N ALA A 218 -61.59 -26.83 32.14
CA ALA A 218 -61.15 -25.99 33.25
C ALA A 218 -60.82 -26.80 34.51
N CYS A 219 -61.67 -27.78 34.87
CA CYS A 219 -61.45 -28.65 36.02
C CYS A 219 -60.28 -29.61 35.83
N GLN A 220 -60.06 -30.15 34.63
CA GLN A 220 -59.01 -31.14 34.38
C GLN A 220 -57.63 -30.52 34.16
N PHE A 221 -57.55 -29.35 33.53
CA PHE A 221 -56.28 -28.80 33.05
C PHE A 221 -55.96 -27.41 33.61
N GLY A 222 -56.95 -26.53 33.73
CA GLY A 222 -56.77 -25.17 34.25
C GLY A 222 -57.68 -24.15 33.58
N GLU A 223 -57.72 -22.93 34.12
CA GLU A 223 -58.70 -21.91 33.71
C GLU A 223 -58.60 -21.53 32.22
N LEU A 224 -59.77 -21.48 31.57
CA LEU A 224 -59.91 -21.02 30.19
C LEU A 224 -60.11 -19.50 30.13
N GLU A 225 -59.48 -18.87 29.14
CA GLU A 225 -59.67 -17.48 28.76
C GLU A 225 -60.71 -17.35 27.65
N HIS A 226 -60.70 -18.28 26.68
CA HIS A 226 -61.63 -18.27 25.56
C HIS A 226 -61.97 -19.69 25.11
N LEU A 227 -63.22 -19.90 24.68
CA LEU A 227 -63.63 -21.14 24.00
C LEU A 227 -64.44 -20.77 22.76
N GLN A 228 -64.02 -21.29 21.61
CA GLN A 228 -64.71 -21.10 20.33
C GLN A 228 -65.04 -22.46 19.72
N ILE A 229 -66.34 -22.77 19.63
CA ILE A 229 -66.82 -23.98 18.96
C ILE A 229 -67.00 -23.68 17.47
N GLN A 230 -66.37 -24.48 16.62
CA GLN A 230 -66.46 -24.33 15.17
C GLN A 230 -67.63 -25.12 14.63
N LEU A 231 -68.74 -24.42 14.44
CA LEU A 231 -69.94 -24.95 13.80
C LEU A 231 -69.85 -24.82 12.27
N PRO A 232 -70.47 -25.73 11.50
CA PRO A 232 -70.54 -25.58 10.05
C PRO A 232 -71.41 -24.37 9.68
N ALA A 233 -71.09 -23.73 8.55
CA ALA A 233 -71.90 -22.63 8.02
C ALA A 233 -73.35 -23.07 7.75
N ALA A 234 -74.30 -22.14 7.90
CA ALA A 234 -75.72 -22.40 7.68
C ALA A 234 -75.97 -23.12 6.35
N GLY A 235 -76.69 -24.25 6.41
CA GLY A 235 -77.02 -25.10 5.25
C GLY A 235 -76.01 -26.21 4.91
N LYS A 236 -74.88 -26.33 5.62
CA LYS A 236 -73.94 -27.45 5.45
C LYS A 236 -74.23 -28.59 6.43
N LYS A 237 -74.08 -29.85 5.97
CA LYS A 237 -74.21 -31.04 6.81
C LYS A 237 -73.17 -31.06 7.94
N LEU A 238 -73.56 -31.57 9.10
CA LEU A 238 -72.67 -31.76 10.23
C LEU A 238 -71.58 -32.78 9.87
N LYS A 239 -70.33 -32.45 10.17
CA LYS A 239 -69.21 -33.38 9.98
C LYS A 239 -69.23 -34.43 11.06
N ARG A 240 -68.67 -35.63 10.79
CA ARG A 240 -68.54 -36.71 11.77
C ARG A 240 -67.85 -36.23 13.06
N GLU A 241 -66.86 -35.36 12.91
CA GLU A 241 -66.12 -34.73 14.01
C GLU A 241 -66.22 -33.21 13.91
N LEU A 242 -66.38 -32.59 15.07
CA LEU A 242 -66.41 -31.15 15.26
C LEU A 242 -65.12 -30.69 15.94
N MET A 243 -64.91 -29.37 15.94
CA MET A 243 -63.72 -28.76 16.51
C MET A 243 -64.11 -27.63 17.45
N ALA A 244 -63.43 -27.53 18.58
CA ALA A 244 -63.38 -26.32 19.37
C ALA A 244 -61.92 -25.85 19.52
N LEU A 245 -61.73 -24.54 19.63
CA LEU A 245 -60.48 -23.92 20.02
C LEU A 245 -60.63 -23.42 21.45
N ALA A 246 -59.83 -23.96 22.36
CA ALA A 246 -59.83 -23.60 23.77
C ALA A 246 -58.51 -22.89 24.11
N THR A 247 -58.59 -21.63 24.52
CA THR A 247 -57.44 -20.83 24.96
C THR A 247 -57.38 -20.84 26.47
N PHE A 248 -56.28 -21.36 27.03
CA PHE A 248 -56.03 -21.37 28.47
C PHE A 248 -55.39 -20.05 28.93
N LYS A 249 -55.55 -19.72 30.22
CA LYS A 249 -54.86 -18.57 30.81
C LYS A 249 -53.34 -18.76 30.84
N THR A 250 -52.86 -19.97 31.07
CA THR A 250 -51.42 -20.28 31.13
C THR A 250 -50.99 -21.27 30.05
N LEU A 251 -49.73 -21.18 29.60
CA LEU A 251 -49.13 -22.16 28.67
C LEU A 251 -49.00 -23.54 29.32
N LYS A 252 -48.78 -23.60 30.62
CA LYS A 252 -48.65 -24.84 31.39
C LYS A 252 -49.89 -25.72 31.23
N ASP A 253 -51.07 -25.10 31.37
CA ASP A 253 -52.35 -25.81 31.32
C ASP A 253 -52.65 -26.29 29.90
N ALA A 254 -52.38 -25.44 28.90
CA ALA A 254 -52.49 -25.82 27.49
C ALA A 254 -51.56 -26.99 27.12
N TRP A 255 -50.30 -26.95 27.56
CA TRP A 255 -49.35 -28.03 27.32
C TRP A 255 -49.77 -29.33 28.04
N GLN A 256 -50.25 -29.23 29.29
CA GLN A 256 -50.78 -30.37 30.03
C GLN A 256 -51.99 -31.01 29.33
N ALA A 257 -52.90 -30.20 28.79
CA ALA A 257 -54.06 -30.67 28.03
C ALA A 257 -53.64 -31.43 26.77
N VAL A 258 -52.64 -30.93 26.03
CA VAL A 258 -52.13 -31.61 24.82
C VAL A 258 -51.41 -32.92 25.15
N VAL A 259 -50.59 -32.96 26.20
CA VAL A 259 -49.91 -34.20 26.61
C VAL A 259 -50.93 -35.26 27.05
N THR A 260 -51.90 -34.86 27.87
CA THR A 260 -52.89 -35.79 28.41
C THR A 260 -53.90 -36.25 27.36
N GLY A 261 -54.39 -35.34 26.52
CA GLY A 261 -55.36 -35.65 25.47
C GLY A 261 -54.74 -36.26 24.22
N GLY A 262 -53.47 -36.01 23.92
CA GLY A 262 -52.73 -36.69 22.86
C GLY A 262 -52.47 -38.18 23.17
N GLU A 263 -52.38 -38.54 24.45
CA GLU A 263 -52.25 -39.93 24.91
C GLU A 263 -53.61 -40.63 25.12
N MET A 264 -54.73 -39.98 24.77
CA MET A 264 -56.10 -40.47 25.02
C MET A 264 -56.35 -40.83 26.49
N ARG A 265 -55.76 -40.07 27.42
CA ARG A 265 -55.90 -40.27 28.89
C ARG A 265 -56.93 -39.35 29.52
N CYS A 266 -57.70 -38.63 28.70
CA CYS A 266 -58.81 -37.82 29.18
C CYS A 266 -59.89 -38.72 29.79
N SER A 267 -60.43 -38.32 30.93
CA SER A 267 -61.48 -39.07 31.63
C SER A 267 -62.83 -38.37 31.51
N GLY A 268 -63.91 -39.15 31.62
CA GLY A 268 -65.28 -38.63 31.61
C GLY A 268 -65.67 -38.05 30.25
N LEU A 269 -66.20 -36.83 30.23
CA LEU A 269 -66.74 -36.20 29.01
C LEU A 269 -65.70 -35.99 27.89
N LEU A 270 -64.40 -36.08 28.20
CA LEU A 270 -63.32 -35.90 27.23
C LEU A 270 -62.70 -37.21 26.73
N GLU A 271 -63.23 -38.38 27.12
CA GLU A 271 -62.64 -39.69 26.79
C GLU A 271 -62.53 -39.94 25.27
N GLU A 272 -63.51 -39.50 24.49
CA GLU A 272 -63.50 -39.61 23.01
C GLU A 272 -62.96 -38.34 22.32
N CYS A 273 -62.43 -37.38 23.08
CA CYS A 273 -61.93 -36.12 22.54
C CYS A 273 -60.44 -36.19 22.23
N PHE A 274 -60.05 -35.77 21.04
CA PHE A 274 -58.65 -35.53 20.70
C PHE A 274 -58.25 -34.09 21.05
N ILE A 275 -57.16 -33.92 21.79
CA ILE A 275 -56.60 -32.60 22.13
C ILE A 275 -55.20 -32.46 21.52
N GLY A 276 -55.01 -31.44 20.69
CA GLY A 276 -53.71 -31.12 20.08
C GLY A 276 -53.46 -29.62 20.04
N TRP A 277 -52.27 -29.20 19.62
CA TRP A 277 -51.97 -27.77 19.44
C TRP A 277 -52.88 -27.14 18.36
N ALA A 278 -53.22 -25.86 18.53
CA ALA A 278 -54.10 -25.17 17.58
C ALA A 278 -53.48 -25.03 16.18
N GLN A 279 -52.18 -24.81 16.11
CA GLN A 279 -51.45 -24.68 14.84
C GLN A 279 -51.11 -26.05 14.26
N TYR A 280 -51.24 -26.18 12.95
CA TYR A 280 -50.86 -27.40 12.23
C TYR A 280 -50.38 -27.06 10.81
N THR A 281 -49.45 -27.83 10.30
CA THR A 281 -49.14 -27.90 8.86
C THR A 281 -49.78 -29.14 8.26
N ARG A 282 -49.86 -29.21 6.92
CA ARG A 282 -50.24 -30.44 6.22
C ARG A 282 -49.02 -31.03 5.55
N ASN A 283 -48.80 -32.32 5.75
CA ASN A 283 -47.80 -33.05 4.99
C ASN A 283 -48.16 -32.99 3.50
N SER A 284 -47.21 -32.58 2.66
CA SER A 284 -47.40 -32.45 1.21
C SER A 284 -47.75 -33.77 0.53
N GLU A 285 -47.26 -34.88 1.06
CA GLU A 285 -47.41 -36.22 0.49
C GLU A 285 -48.65 -36.93 1.05
N THR A 286 -48.78 -37.02 2.38
CA THR A 286 -49.88 -37.78 3.02
C THR A 286 -51.14 -36.94 3.25
N LYS A 287 -51.07 -35.62 3.11
CA LYS A 287 -52.13 -34.64 3.46
C LYS A 287 -52.57 -34.68 4.93
N GLU A 288 -51.85 -35.42 5.78
CA GLU A 288 -52.11 -35.50 7.22
C GLU A 288 -51.74 -34.20 7.93
N LYS A 289 -52.42 -33.92 9.04
CA LYS A 289 -52.15 -32.74 9.86
C LYS A 289 -51.00 -33.04 10.82
N VAL A 290 -49.94 -32.25 10.73
CA VAL A 290 -48.84 -32.26 11.68
C VAL A 290 -49.01 -31.05 12.59
N TYR A 291 -49.37 -31.29 13.85
CA TYR A 291 -49.58 -30.22 14.82
C TYR A 291 -48.24 -29.59 15.21
N ILE A 292 -48.18 -28.27 15.20
CA ILE A 292 -46.97 -27.49 15.48
C ILE A 292 -46.93 -27.19 16.96
N GLU A 293 -45.88 -27.63 17.63
CA GLU A 293 -45.63 -27.31 19.03
C GLU A 293 -45.19 -25.84 19.17
N PRO A 294 -45.66 -25.10 20.20
CA PRO A 294 -45.19 -23.75 20.45
C PRO A 294 -43.68 -23.68 20.64
N LYS A 295 -43.05 -22.66 20.05
CA LYS A 295 -41.59 -22.44 20.15
C LYS A 295 -41.09 -22.37 21.60
N ARG A 296 -41.90 -21.85 22.52
CA ARG A 296 -41.56 -21.81 23.95
C ARG A 296 -41.53 -23.20 24.59
N VAL A 297 -42.40 -24.11 24.16
CA VAL A 297 -42.40 -25.51 24.65
C VAL A 297 -41.20 -26.27 24.07
N GLU A 298 -40.88 -26.06 22.79
CA GLU A 298 -39.64 -26.58 22.20
C GLU A 298 -38.39 -26.04 22.93
N TRP A 299 -38.39 -24.76 23.28
CA TRP A 299 -37.33 -24.13 24.07
C TRP A 299 -37.21 -24.76 25.46
N TYR A 300 -38.32 -24.97 26.17
CA TYR A 300 -38.33 -25.67 27.47
C TYR A 300 -37.71 -27.07 27.38
N ARG A 301 -38.06 -27.87 26.36
CA ARG A 301 -37.48 -29.21 26.15
C ARG A 301 -35.97 -29.15 25.96
N ASN A 302 -35.51 -28.20 25.14
CA ASN A 302 -34.08 -27.99 24.88
C ASN A 302 -33.31 -27.53 26.13
N HIS A 303 -34.01 -26.93 27.11
CA HIS A 303 -33.47 -26.50 28.40
C HIS A 303 -33.77 -27.46 29.56
N GLY A 304 -34.17 -28.71 29.26
CA GLY A 304 -34.35 -29.78 30.25
C GLY A 304 -35.72 -29.81 30.96
N ILE A 305 -36.63 -28.89 30.61
CA ILE A 305 -38.03 -28.90 31.08
C ILE A 305 -38.82 -29.79 30.13
N THR A 306 -39.03 -31.05 30.51
CA THR A 306 -39.70 -32.05 29.66
C THR A 306 -41.18 -32.22 29.97
N ARG A 307 -41.64 -31.80 31.16
CA ARG A 307 -43.04 -31.88 31.57
C ARG A 307 -43.62 -30.51 31.90
N PRO A 308 -44.93 -30.29 31.67
CA PRO A 308 -45.60 -29.05 32.06
C PRO A 308 -45.48 -28.73 33.56
N SER A 309 -45.43 -29.76 34.41
CA SER A 309 -45.29 -29.61 35.87
C SER A 309 -43.94 -29.03 36.32
N ASP A 310 -42.93 -29.07 35.45
CA ASP A 310 -41.56 -28.62 35.75
C ASP A 310 -41.35 -27.14 35.40
N ILE A 311 -42.33 -26.50 34.74
CA ILE A 311 -42.33 -25.06 34.48
C ILE A 311 -42.30 -24.32 35.82
N GLY A 312 -41.24 -23.54 36.05
CA GLY A 312 -41.00 -22.79 37.29
C GLY A 312 -40.30 -23.56 38.42
N ARG A 313 -40.03 -24.87 38.26
CA ARG A 313 -39.19 -25.65 39.21
C ARG A 313 -37.71 -25.59 38.88
N LEU A 314 -37.38 -25.48 37.59
CA LEU A 314 -36.02 -25.30 37.12
C LEU A 314 -35.82 -23.81 36.81
N HIS A 315 -35.17 -23.08 37.71
CA HIS A 315 -34.45 -21.89 37.27
C HIS A 315 -33.32 -22.37 36.35
N PRO A 316 -33.08 -21.72 35.19
CA PRO A 316 -31.89 -22.00 34.41
C PRO A 316 -30.70 -21.46 35.20
N THR A 317 -30.17 -22.26 36.13
CA THR A 317 -28.87 -22.01 36.71
C THR A 317 -27.86 -22.20 35.59
N ALA A 318 -27.26 -21.08 35.18
CA ALA A 318 -26.00 -21.07 34.47
C ALA A 318 -25.05 -22.10 35.09
N SER A 319 -24.79 -23.21 34.39
CA SER A 319 -23.57 -24.01 34.55
C SER A 319 -23.57 -25.19 33.58
N ARG A 320 -23.32 -24.90 32.30
CA ARG A 320 -22.72 -25.91 31.43
C ARG A 320 -21.20 -25.83 31.59
N SER A 321 -20.71 -26.58 32.58
CA SER A 321 -19.40 -27.24 32.61
C SER A 321 -18.19 -26.47 32.03
N THR A 322 -17.40 -25.81 32.89
CA THR A 322 -15.95 -25.79 32.71
C THR A 322 -15.35 -26.88 33.59
N SER A 323 -15.07 -28.03 32.96
CA SER A 323 -14.23 -29.07 33.56
C SER A 323 -12.82 -28.50 33.71
N THR A 324 -12.47 -28.14 34.95
CA THR A 324 -11.12 -27.78 35.34
C THR A 324 -10.29 -29.07 35.41
N ALA A 325 -9.60 -29.39 34.31
CA ALA A 325 -8.51 -30.35 34.32
C ALA A 325 -7.35 -29.74 35.13
N ALA A 326 -7.19 -30.21 36.36
CA ALA A 326 -6.02 -29.96 37.17
C ALA A 326 -4.80 -30.59 36.47
N GLN A 327 -3.97 -29.76 35.83
CA GLN A 327 -2.60 -30.11 35.49
C GLN A 327 -1.66 -29.46 36.49
N HIS A 328 -0.98 -30.34 37.22
CA HIS A 328 0.21 -30.05 38.00
C HIS A 328 1.19 -29.19 37.20
N PHE A 329 1.56 -28.02 37.72
CA PHE A 329 2.87 -27.44 37.45
C PHE A 329 3.49 -26.88 38.73
N ASN A 330 4.52 -27.63 39.11
CA ASN A 330 5.62 -27.40 40.03
C ASN A 330 5.85 -25.93 40.47
N THR A 331 5.78 -25.71 41.77
CA THR A 331 6.29 -24.51 42.45
C THR A 331 7.80 -24.58 42.57
N ASN A 332 8.52 -23.70 41.89
CA ASN A 332 9.86 -23.30 42.32
C ASN A 332 10.01 -21.80 42.10
N GLY A 333 9.89 -21.05 43.20
CA GLY A 333 10.24 -19.64 43.26
C GLY A 333 11.72 -19.46 43.58
N LYS A 334 12.38 -18.56 42.85
CA LYS A 334 13.31 -17.56 43.39
C LYS A 334 13.38 -16.35 42.44
N PRO A 335 13.70 -15.16 42.96
CA PRO A 335 13.24 -13.89 42.40
C PRO A 335 14.31 -13.18 41.56
N SER A 336 13.90 -12.42 40.55
CA SER A 336 14.79 -11.44 39.90
C SER A 336 14.05 -10.16 39.51
N SER A 337 14.41 -9.10 40.22
CA SER A 337 14.46 -7.69 39.80
C SER A 337 13.22 -7.08 39.15
N SER A 338 12.48 -6.33 39.96
CA SER A 338 11.65 -5.20 39.51
C SER A 338 12.52 -4.17 38.77
N THR A 339 12.32 -4.03 37.46
CA THR A 339 12.62 -2.78 36.75
C THR A 339 11.29 -2.18 36.35
N THR A 340 10.84 -1.21 37.14
CA THR A 340 9.72 -0.33 36.82
C THR A 340 10.14 0.55 35.66
N THR A 341 9.98 0.09 34.42
CA THR A 341 10.14 0.94 33.24
C THR A 341 8.89 1.80 33.12
N SER A 342 9.05 3.03 33.62
CA SER A 342 8.16 4.17 33.48
C SER A 342 7.54 4.22 32.09
N ILE A 343 6.21 4.25 32.07
CA ILE A 343 5.37 4.45 30.89
C ILE A 343 5.56 5.91 30.45
N TYR A 344 6.66 6.20 29.78
CA TYR A 344 6.81 7.41 28.97
C TYR A 344 6.73 6.99 27.51
N SER A 345 5.65 7.44 26.87
CA SER A 345 5.30 7.03 25.50
C SER A 345 6.43 7.40 24.53
N LYS A 346 6.79 6.48 23.62
CA LYS A 346 7.68 6.74 22.47
C LYS A 346 7.23 7.96 21.64
N ALA A 347 5.95 8.33 21.72
CA ALA A 347 5.41 9.54 21.10
C ALA A 347 5.88 10.84 21.78
N TYR A 348 6.15 10.81 23.08
CA TYR A 348 6.72 11.96 23.80
C TYR A 348 8.19 12.16 23.42
N GLU A 349 8.98 11.09 23.38
CA GLU A 349 10.40 11.12 22.95
C GLU A 349 10.57 11.59 21.50
N ALA A 350 9.69 11.13 20.59
CA ALA A 350 9.70 11.60 19.20
C ALA A 350 9.40 13.11 19.10
N ARG A 351 8.47 13.63 19.91
CA ARG A 351 8.12 15.05 19.92
C ARG A 351 9.19 15.93 20.56
N THR A 352 9.89 15.46 21.60
CA THR A 352 11.02 16.20 22.18
C THR A 352 12.21 16.25 21.22
N LEU A 353 12.53 15.15 20.53
CA LEU A 353 13.60 15.13 19.53
C LEU A 353 13.31 16.06 18.34
N GLN A 354 12.05 16.12 17.89
CA GLN A 354 11.64 17.04 16.82
C GLN A 354 11.82 18.51 17.25
N ARG A 355 11.40 18.87 18.47
CA ARG A 355 11.58 20.24 18.99
C ARG A 355 13.05 20.63 19.14
N LEU A 356 13.92 19.71 19.54
CA LEU A 356 15.36 19.97 19.65
C LEU A 356 16.01 20.19 18.28
N LEU A 357 15.60 19.43 17.26
CA LEU A 357 16.05 19.63 15.87
C LEU A 357 15.59 20.97 15.29
N ASP A 358 14.34 21.37 15.57
CA ASP A 358 13.80 22.65 15.10
C ASP A 358 14.46 23.84 15.81
N ALA A 359 14.76 23.71 17.11
CA ALA A 359 15.53 24.71 17.86
C ALA A 359 16.97 24.85 17.35
N ALA A 360 17.62 23.74 16.98
CA ALA A 360 18.96 23.77 16.39
C ALA A 360 18.99 24.49 15.02
N LYS A 361 17.96 24.28 14.20
CA LYS A 361 17.81 24.99 12.91
C LYS A 361 17.57 26.49 13.10
N GLN A 362 16.75 26.88 14.06
CA GLN A 362 16.51 28.30 14.38
C GLN A 362 17.76 28.99 14.92
N SER A 363 18.57 28.29 15.73
CA SER A 363 19.87 28.79 16.20
C SER A 363 20.88 29.00 15.05
N SER A 364 20.94 28.08 14.08
CA SER A 364 21.79 28.25 12.89
C SER A 364 21.34 29.39 11.97
N LEU A 365 20.02 29.64 11.88
CA LEU A 365 19.46 30.76 11.11
C LEU A 365 19.73 32.11 11.80
N GLY A 366 19.68 32.17 13.12
CA GLY A 366 20.03 33.36 13.89
C GLY A 366 21.51 33.73 13.81
N GLN A 367 22.41 32.74 13.80
CA GLN A 367 23.84 32.98 13.61
C GLN A 367 24.19 33.42 12.18
N ALA A 368 23.46 32.95 11.17
CA ALA A 368 23.65 33.37 9.78
C ALA A 368 23.16 34.81 9.52
N GLN A 369 22.15 35.28 10.24
CA GLN A 369 21.65 36.66 10.14
C GLN A 369 22.48 37.67 10.96
N ALA A 370 23.23 37.23 11.96
CA ALA A 370 24.15 38.09 12.73
C ALA A 370 25.54 38.26 12.08
N ALA A 371 25.80 37.57 10.96
CA ALA A 371 27.06 37.61 10.22
C ALA A 371 26.97 38.37 8.87
N GLN A 372 25.83 39.00 8.58
CA GLN A 372 25.62 40.01 7.54
C GLN A 372 25.49 41.37 8.22
#